data_AF-A0A958AQ24-F1
#
_entry.id   AF-A0A958AQ24-F1
#
_cell.length_a   1.000
_cell.length_b   1.000
_cell.length_c   1.000
_cell.angle_alpha   90.00
_cell.angle_beta   90.00
_cell.angle_gamma   90.00
#
_symmetry.space_group_name_H-M   'P 1'
#
loop_
_entity.id
_entity.type
_entity.pdbx_description
1 polymer ?
#
loop_
_entity_poly.entity_id
_entity_poly.type
_entity_poly.pdbx_seq_one_letter_code
_entity_poly.pdbx_strand_id
1 'polypeptide(L)'
;MTTKEAYQILGLPENASPRRIRERYRILAKCYHPDRFIDPAERIEAAETFKQISQAYKTLLPVVRQTRLSPQERRLKALYEQGCHLYDQKKWSQALAVFTEILTIDPAYQDTLTLLREARRKQKTLLALYAEAEQYLQQRKWSEAKTRFEQVARHDPHYRDTSQKLKRARRELLKQSFLEQ
;
A
#
# COMPACT_ATOMS: atom_id res chain seq x y z
N MET A 1 6.17 -25.74 -1.20
CA MET A 1 7.13 -25.49 -0.13
C MET A 1 6.80 -24.17 0.54
N THR A 2 6.45 -24.19 1.81
CA THR A 2 6.06 -22.99 2.58
C THR A 2 7.29 -22.18 3.01
N THR A 3 7.10 -20.94 3.46
CA THR A 3 8.19 -20.12 4.04
C THR A 3 8.76 -20.76 5.30
N LYS A 4 7.91 -21.35 6.14
CA LYS A 4 8.31 -22.07 7.36
C LYS A 4 9.19 -23.28 7.05
N GLU A 5 8.77 -24.13 6.10
CA GLU A 5 9.60 -25.25 5.60
C GLU A 5 10.93 -24.75 5.03
N ALA A 6 10.94 -23.60 4.34
CA ALA A 6 12.16 -23.02 3.80
C ALA A 6 13.18 -22.66 4.88
N TYR A 7 12.73 -22.08 5.99
CA TYR A 7 13.58 -21.79 7.13
C TYR A 7 14.12 -23.06 7.77
N GLN A 8 13.28 -24.10 7.91
CA GLN A 8 13.68 -25.40 8.46
C GLN A 8 14.74 -26.10 7.59
N ILE A 9 14.55 -26.15 6.27
CA ILE A 9 15.51 -26.75 5.32
C ILE A 9 16.86 -26.04 5.38
N LEU A 10 16.88 -24.72 5.58
CA LEU A 10 18.14 -23.99 5.78
C LEU A 10 18.68 -24.10 7.22
N GLY A 11 17.94 -24.69 8.16
CA GLY A 11 18.32 -24.77 9.58
C GLY A 11 18.33 -23.40 10.26
N LEU A 12 17.35 -22.57 9.95
CA LEU A 12 17.22 -21.20 10.44
C LEU A 12 15.89 -21.00 11.17
N PRO A 13 15.83 -20.10 12.16
CA PRO A 13 14.57 -19.67 12.73
C PRO A 13 13.77 -18.82 11.73
N GLU A 14 12.44 -18.77 11.88
CA GLU A 14 11.53 -18.05 10.96
C GLU A 14 11.80 -16.54 10.87
N ASN A 15 12.48 -15.98 11.86
CA ASN A 15 12.90 -14.57 11.93
C ASN A 15 14.36 -14.35 11.51
N ALA A 16 15.02 -15.33 10.89
CA ALA A 16 16.42 -15.23 10.52
C ALA A 16 16.65 -14.04 9.57
N SER A 17 17.70 -13.26 9.86
CA SER A 17 18.01 -12.10 9.03
C SER A 17 18.40 -12.53 7.61
N PRO A 18 18.08 -11.74 6.58
CA PRO A 18 18.49 -11.98 5.20
C PRO A 18 19.99 -12.22 4.98
N ARG A 19 20.84 -11.62 5.82
CA ARG A 19 22.27 -11.92 5.84
C ARG A 19 22.52 -13.38 6.23
N ARG A 20 21.88 -13.84 7.31
CA ARG A 20 21.98 -15.21 7.82
C ARG A 20 21.41 -16.24 6.84
N ILE A 21 20.31 -15.91 6.14
CA ILE A 21 19.74 -16.73 5.06
C ILE A 21 20.75 -16.94 3.93
N ARG A 22 21.38 -15.85 3.44
CA ARG A 22 22.40 -15.92 2.36
C ARG A 22 23.62 -16.71 2.79
N GLU A 23 24.10 -16.45 4.00
CA GLU A 23 25.27 -17.11 4.56
C GLU A 23 25.03 -18.61 4.70
N ARG A 24 23.89 -19.00 5.25
CA ARG A 24 23.55 -20.41 5.44
C ARG A 24 23.34 -21.14 4.12
N TYR A 25 22.66 -20.51 3.16
CA TYR A 25 22.56 -21.04 1.80
C TYR A 25 23.93 -21.27 1.17
N ARG A 26 24.86 -20.31 1.28
CA ARG A 26 26.23 -20.46 0.73
C ARG A 26 26.99 -21.61 1.38
N ILE A 27 26.89 -21.75 2.70
CA ILE A 27 27.52 -22.86 3.44
C ILE A 27 26.95 -24.19 2.96
N LEU A 28 25.62 -24.33 2.95
CA LEU A 28 24.95 -25.56 2.55
C LEU A 28 25.20 -25.90 1.07
N ALA A 29 25.11 -24.91 0.18
CA ALA A 29 25.43 -25.08 -1.23
C ALA A 29 26.88 -25.54 -1.44
N LYS A 30 27.82 -25.02 -0.65
CA LYS A 30 29.22 -25.46 -0.67
C LYS A 30 29.38 -26.86 -0.07
N CYS A 31 28.61 -27.27 0.92
CA CYS A 31 28.73 -28.60 1.53
C CYS A 31 28.11 -29.70 0.65
N TYR A 32 26.95 -29.42 0.05
CA TYR A 32 26.14 -30.39 -0.70
C TYR A 32 26.26 -30.27 -2.22
N HIS A 33 27.27 -29.56 -2.75
CA HIS A 33 27.48 -29.53 -4.20
C HIS A 33 27.82 -30.94 -4.70
N PRO A 34 27.15 -31.48 -5.74
CA PRO A 34 27.35 -32.85 -6.20
C PRO A 34 28.80 -33.14 -6.61
N ASP A 35 29.52 -32.15 -7.15
CA ASP A 35 30.94 -32.26 -7.52
C ASP A 35 31.88 -32.57 -6.35
N ARG A 36 31.42 -32.45 -5.09
CA ARG A 36 32.23 -32.80 -3.92
C ARG A 36 32.23 -34.30 -3.61
N PHE A 37 31.30 -35.03 -4.20
CA PHE A 37 31.08 -36.44 -3.90
C PHE A 37 31.55 -37.28 -5.09
N ILE A 38 32.47 -38.20 -4.81
CA ILE A 38 33.07 -39.10 -5.81
C ILE A 38 32.18 -40.34 -5.98
N ASP A 39 31.62 -40.85 -4.87
CA ASP A 39 30.68 -41.96 -4.89
C ASP A 39 29.38 -41.58 -5.63
N PRO A 40 28.93 -42.38 -6.61
CA PRO A 40 27.66 -42.18 -7.30
C PRO A 40 26.43 -42.08 -6.39
N ALA A 41 26.34 -42.88 -5.32
CA ALA A 41 25.20 -42.88 -4.42
C ALA A 41 25.15 -41.59 -3.59
N GLU A 42 26.26 -41.21 -2.97
CA GLU A 42 26.38 -39.95 -2.21
C GLU A 42 26.15 -38.73 -3.09
N ARG A 43 26.58 -38.79 -4.36
CA ARG A 43 26.35 -37.72 -5.34
C ARG A 43 24.87 -37.52 -5.63
N ILE A 44 24.09 -38.60 -5.75
CA ILE A 44 22.63 -38.53 -5.96
C ILE A 44 21.97 -37.88 -4.74
N GLU A 45 22.30 -38.34 -3.53
CA GLU A 45 21.77 -37.77 -2.29
C GLU A 45 22.13 -36.29 -2.11
N ALA A 46 23.38 -35.92 -2.42
CA ALA A 46 23.84 -34.55 -2.39
C ALA A 46 23.10 -33.67 -3.41
N ALA A 47 22.85 -34.18 -4.62
CA ALA A 47 22.10 -33.46 -5.65
C ALA A 47 20.64 -33.21 -5.23
N GLU A 48 19.98 -34.19 -4.61
CA GLU A 48 18.62 -34.04 -4.09
C GLU A 48 18.57 -33.02 -2.94
N THR A 49 19.51 -33.12 -2.01
CA THR A 49 19.64 -32.19 -0.88
C THR A 49 19.92 -30.77 -1.38
N PHE A 50 20.83 -30.60 -2.34
CA PHE A 50 21.13 -29.32 -2.98
C PHE A 50 19.92 -28.73 -3.69
N LYS A 51 19.11 -29.57 -4.36
CA LYS A 51 17.86 -29.15 -4.99
C LYS A 51 16.87 -28.61 -3.96
N GLN A 52 16.71 -29.27 -2.82
CA GLN A 52 15.85 -28.81 -1.72
C GLN A 52 16.36 -27.49 -1.12
N ILE A 53 17.67 -27.38 -0.85
CA ILE A 53 18.32 -26.16 -0.36
C ILE A 53 18.10 -24.99 -1.33
N SER A 54 18.26 -25.24 -2.62
CA SER A 54 18.06 -24.25 -3.69
C SER A 54 16.61 -23.80 -3.78
N GLN A 55 15.67 -24.74 -3.69
CA GLN A 55 14.24 -24.43 -3.66
C GLN A 55 13.88 -23.61 -2.42
N ALA A 56 14.47 -23.94 -1.26
CA ALA A 56 14.29 -23.19 -0.03
C ALA A 56 14.78 -21.75 -0.11
N TYR A 57 15.97 -21.55 -0.65
CA TYR A 57 16.50 -20.21 -0.87
C TYR A 57 15.65 -19.40 -1.86
N LYS A 58 15.11 -20.03 -2.93
CA LYS A 58 14.21 -19.36 -3.87
C LYS A 58 12.92 -18.88 -3.19
N THR A 59 12.32 -19.68 -2.34
CA THR A 59 11.11 -19.29 -1.58
C THR A 59 11.39 -18.12 -0.62
N LEU A 60 12.58 -18.05 -0.03
CA LEU A 60 12.98 -16.94 0.86
C LEU A 60 13.57 -15.73 0.12
N LEU A 61 13.77 -15.82 -1.20
CA LEU A 61 14.38 -14.76 -1.99
C LEU A 61 13.65 -13.40 -1.87
N PRO A 62 12.31 -13.30 -1.79
CA PRO A 62 11.63 -12.04 -1.53
C PRO A 62 12.08 -11.38 -0.22
N VAL A 63 12.22 -12.14 0.86
CA VAL A 63 12.73 -11.67 2.16
C VAL A 63 14.19 -11.22 2.03
N VAL A 64 14.99 -11.98 1.28
CA VAL A 64 16.41 -11.68 1.07
C VAL A 64 16.61 -10.39 0.26
N ARG A 65 15.74 -10.14 -0.72
CA ARG A 65 15.75 -8.94 -1.57
C ARG A 65 15.37 -7.69 -0.80
N GLN A 66 14.47 -7.76 0.18
CA GLN A 66 14.07 -6.62 1.01
C GLN A 66 15.26 -5.94 1.71
N THR A 67 16.34 -6.66 2.03
CA THR A 67 17.55 -6.10 2.68
C THR A 67 18.66 -5.69 1.72
N ARG A 68 18.50 -5.90 0.41
CA ARG A 68 19.43 -5.36 -0.61
C ARG A 68 19.00 -3.99 -1.11
N LEU A 69 17.76 -3.58 -0.83
CA LEU A 69 17.28 -2.26 -1.19
C LEU A 69 18.15 -1.20 -0.49
N SER A 70 18.71 -0.30 -1.30
CA SER A 70 19.36 0.92 -0.85
C SER A 70 18.44 1.69 0.11
N PRO A 71 18.98 2.57 0.97
CA PRO A 71 18.14 3.44 1.80
C PRO A 71 17.08 4.20 0.99
N GLN A 72 17.41 4.61 -0.24
CA GLN A 72 16.50 5.30 -1.15
C GLN A 72 15.35 4.40 -1.63
N GLU A 73 15.63 3.18 -2.08
CA GLU A 73 14.59 2.24 -2.51
C GLU A 73 13.68 1.82 -1.36
N ARG A 74 14.22 1.65 -0.14
CA ARG A 74 13.41 1.38 1.06
C ARG A 74 12.47 2.54 1.36
N ARG A 75 12.97 3.78 1.24
CA ARG A 75 12.15 4.99 1.41
C ARG A 75 11.06 5.08 0.35
N LEU A 76 11.39 4.90 -0.94
CA LEU A 76 10.41 4.90 -2.04
C LEU A 76 9.31 3.87 -1.81
N LYS A 77 9.66 2.66 -1.39
CA LYS A 77 8.70 1.60 -1.06
C LYS A 77 7.78 2.00 0.10
N ALA A 78 8.34 2.50 1.19
CA ALA A 78 7.56 2.91 2.37
C ALA A 78 6.62 4.08 2.03
N LEU A 79 7.10 5.08 1.29
CA LEU A 79 6.26 6.18 0.79
C LEU A 79 5.15 5.67 -0.11
N TYR A 80 5.45 4.72 -1.01
CA TYR A 80 4.44 4.15 -1.90
C TYR A 80 3.33 3.43 -1.12
N GLU A 81 3.70 2.57 -0.17
CA GLU A 81 2.75 1.89 0.71
C GLU A 81 1.90 2.89 1.51
N GLN A 82 2.53 3.96 2.04
CA GLN A 82 1.83 5.04 2.73
C GLN A 82 0.85 5.78 1.81
N GLY A 83 1.28 6.11 0.59
CA GLY A 83 0.47 6.83 -0.40
C GLY A 83 -0.76 6.02 -0.81
N CYS A 84 -0.59 4.72 -1.08
CA CYS A 84 -1.69 3.81 -1.38
C CYS A 84 -2.67 3.68 -0.20
N HIS A 85 -2.16 3.52 1.02
CA HIS A 85 -3.03 3.47 2.20
C HIS A 85 -3.84 4.76 2.40
N LEU A 86 -3.24 5.94 2.17
CA LEU A 86 -3.96 7.21 2.21
C LEU A 86 -5.00 7.34 1.08
N TYR A 87 -4.67 6.83 -0.11
CA TYR A 87 -5.58 6.76 -1.24
C TYR A 87 -6.80 5.88 -0.92
N ASP A 88 -6.59 4.70 -0.34
CA ASP A 88 -7.68 3.80 0.06
C ASP A 88 -8.57 4.41 1.15
N GLN A 89 -7.98 5.19 2.05
CA GLN A 89 -8.71 5.98 3.05
C GLN A 89 -9.43 7.21 2.45
N LYS A 90 -9.37 7.41 1.13
CA LYS A 90 -9.95 8.55 0.42
C LYS A 90 -9.38 9.91 0.84
N LYS A 91 -8.21 9.91 1.49
CA LYS A 91 -7.46 11.12 1.90
C LYS A 91 -6.63 11.62 0.73
N TRP A 92 -7.31 12.01 -0.35
CA TRP A 92 -6.69 12.32 -1.64
C TRP A 92 -5.61 13.40 -1.52
N SER A 93 -5.83 14.45 -0.75
CA SER A 93 -4.84 15.52 -0.53
C SER A 93 -3.52 15.01 0.08
N GLN A 94 -3.60 14.12 1.06
CA GLN A 94 -2.42 13.54 1.70
C GLN A 94 -1.73 12.55 0.77
N ALA A 95 -2.49 11.70 0.07
CA ALA A 95 -1.96 10.79 -0.93
C ALA A 95 -1.20 11.55 -2.04
N LEU A 96 -1.72 12.71 -2.48
CA LEU A 96 -1.06 13.56 -3.46
C LEU A 96 0.31 14.07 -3.02
N ALA A 97 0.43 14.48 -1.75
CA ALA A 97 1.72 14.94 -1.22
C ALA A 97 2.75 13.81 -1.27
N VAL A 98 2.37 12.61 -0.82
CA VAL A 98 3.25 11.43 -0.79
C VAL A 98 3.63 10.98 -2.21
N PHE A 99 2.66 10.88 -3.14
CA PHE A 99 2.96 10.51 -4.52
C PHE A 99 3.83 11.56 -5.24
N THR A 100 3.67 12.84 -4.92
CA THR A 100 4.53 13.90 -5.46
C THR A 100 5.96 13.75 -4.94
N GLU A 101 6.14 13.42 -3.66
CA GLU A 101 7.46 13.14 -3.08
C GLU A 101 8.13 11.96 -3.77
N ILE A 102 7.40 10.86 -4.00
CA ILE A 102 7.93 9.69 -4.72
C ILE A 102 8.43 10.08 -6.11
N LEU A 103 7.64 10.80 -6.90
CA LEU A 103 8.02 11.21 -8.26
C LEU A 103 9.13 12.27 -8.30
N THR A 104 9.36 12.97 -7.18
CA THR A 104 10.51 13.87 -7.03
C THR A 104 11.80 13.07 -6.84
N ILE A 105 11.72 11.93 -6.15
CA ILE A 105 12.85 11.04 -5.90
C ILE A 105 13.12 10.14 -7.12
N ASP A 106 12.07 9.56 -7.69
CA ASP A 106 12.11 8.70 -8.87
C ASP A 106 10.85 8.94 -9.75
N PRO A 107 10.99 9.71 -10.84
CA PRO A 107 9.88 10.01 -11.75
C PRO A 107 9.25 8.78 -12.44
N ALA A 108 9.96 7.65 -12.49
CA ALA A 108 9.52 6.42 -13.15
C ALA A 108 9.09 5.32 -12.17
N TYR A 109 8.89 5.67 -10.88
CA TYR A 109 8.55 4.69 -9.85
C TYR A 109 7.14 4.12 -10.02
N GLN A 110 7.08 2.88 -10.53
CA GLN A 110 5.85 2.09 -10.69
C GLN A 110 4.72 2.86 -11.42
N ASP A 111 3.49 2.78 -10.93
CA ASP A 111 2.30 3.45 -11.43
C ASP A 111 1.97 4.75 -10.66
N THR A 112 2.93 5.28 -9.89
CA THR A 112 2.73 6.46 -9.02
C THR A 112 2.21 7.68 -9.79
N LEU A 113 2.64 7.90 -11.03
CA LEU A 113 2.13 8.99 -11.87
C LEU A 113 0.65 8.85 -12.18
N THR A 114 0.18 7.63 -12.44
CA THR A 114 -1.22 7.32 -12.69
C THR A 114 -2.03 7.57 -11.42
N LEU A 115 -1.60 7.01 -10.29
CA LEU A 115 -2.23 7.21 -8.98
C LEU A 115 -2.29 8.70 -8.58
N LEU A 116 -1.22 9.45 -8.83
CA LEU A 116 -1.19 10.90 -8.61
C LEU A 116 -2.27 11.61 -9.43
N ARG A 117 -2.37 11.32 -10.73
CA ARG A 117 -3.37 11.95 -11.62
C ARG A 117 -4.79 11.64 -11.17
N GLU A 118 -5.07 10.41 -10.78
CA GLU A 118 -6.37 9.99 -10.26
C GLU A 118 -6.70 10.68 -8.94
N ALA A 119 -5.76 10.69 -7.98
CA ALA A 119 -5.91 11.38 -6.72
C ALA A 119 -6.16 12.89 -6.92
N ARG A 120 -5.52 13.52 -7.93
CA ARG A 120 -5.74 14.95 -8.25
C ARG A 120 -7.17 15.18 -8.73
N ARG A 121 -7.67 14.31 -9.62
CA ARG A 121 -9.05 14.38 -10.11
C ARG A 121 -10.05 14.21 -8.95
N LYS A 122 -9.88 13.18 -8.12
CA LYS A 122 -10.76 12.92 -6.97
C LYS A 122 -10.73 14.07 -5.95
N GLN A 123 -9.55 14.61 -5.64
CA GLN A 123 -9.40 15.78 -4.77
C GLN A 123 -10.11 17.01 -5.34
N LYS A 124 -9.96 17.26 -6.65
CA LYS A 124 -10.64 18.38 -7.33
C LYS A 124 -12.16 18.23 -7.27
N THR A 125 -12.68 17.03 -7.55
CA THR A 125 -14.12 16.75 -7.45
C THR A 125 -14.63 16.96 -6.02
N LEU A 126 -13.91 16.46 -5.01
CA LEU A 126 -14.28 16.65 -3.60
C LEU A 126 -14.35 18.13 -3.21
N LEU A 127 -13.36 18.93 -3.65
CA LEU A 127 -13.34 20.38 -3.43
C LEU A 127 -14.52 21.07 -4.11
N ALA A 128 -14.83 20.71 -5.36
CA ALA A 128 -15.93 21.28 -6.11
C ALA A 128 -17.29 20.96 -5.46
N LEU A 129 -17.53 19.70 -5.10
CA LEU A 129 -18.76 19.28 -4.40
C LEU A 129 -18.96 20.04 -3.09
N TYR A 130 -17.89 20.22 -2.31
CA TYR A 130 -17.95 20.98 -1.07
C TYR A 130 -18.23 22.47 -1.34
N ALA A 131 -17.58 23.08 -2.31
CA ALA A 131 -17.83 24.49 -2.68
C ALA A 131 -19.27 24.72 -3.16
N GLU A 132 -19.80 23.82 -3.98
CA GLU A 132 -21.21 23.85 -4.40
C GLU A 132 -22.16 23.71 -3.20
N ALA A 133 -21.86 22.80 -2.27
CA ALA A 133 -22.65 22.61 -1.06
C ALA A 133 -22.69 23.89 -0.19
N GLU A 134 -21.53 24.56 -0.01
CA GLU A 134 -21.44 25.85 0.68
C GLU A 134 -22.29 26.92 -0.02
N GLN A 135 -22.20 27.01 -1.34
CA GLN A 135 -22.94 28.00 -2.13
C GLN A 135 -24.45 27.80 -1.99
N TYR A 136 -24.94 26.56 -2.06
CA TYR A 136 -26.36 26.27 -1.82
C TYR A 136 -26.78 26.61 -0.39
N LEU A 137 -25.92 26.35 0.59
CA LEU A 137 -26.18 26.69 1.99
C LEU A 137 -26.28 28.22 2.20
N GLN A 138 -25.45 29.00 1.52
CA GLN A 138 -25.55 30.47 1.52
C GLN A 138 -26.82 30.97 0.83
N GLN A 139 -27.23 30.32 -0.26
CA GLN A 139 -28.47 30.64 -1.00
C GLN A 139 -29.73 30.14 -0.30
N ARG A 140 -29.63 29.49 0.88
CA ARG A 140 -30.75 28.86 1.59
C ARG A 140 -31.45 27.75 0.79
N LYS A 141 -30.76 27.18 -0.20
CA LYS A 141 -31.20 26.03 -1.00
C LYS A 141 -30.88 24.74 -0.26
N TRP A 142 -31.67 24.45 0.77
CA TRP A 142 -31.31 23.44 1.79
C TRP A 142 -31.32 22.01 1.25
N SER A 143 -32.20 21.69 0.31
CA SER A 143 -32.30 20.36 -0.29
C SER A 143 -31.06 20.07 -1.15
N GLU A 144 -30.67 20.99 -2.02
CA GLU A 144 -29.46 20.86 -2.86
C GLU A 144 -28.20 20.86 -2.00
N ALA A 145 -28.11 21.74 -0.99
CA ALA A 145 -26.99 21.76 -0.05
C ALA A 145 -26.84 20.40 0.65
N LYS A 146 -27.94 19.83 1.17
CA LYS A 146 -27.96 18.50 1.79
C LYS A 146 -27.44 17.44 0.81
N THR A 147 -27.96 17.40 -0.42
CA THR A 147 -27.53 16.41 -1.43
C THR A 147 -26.04 16.51 -1.73
N ARG A 148 -25.51 17.73 -1.90
CA ARG A 148 -24.08 17.94 -2.17
C ARG A 148 -23.20 17.56 -0.98
N PHE A 149 -23.56 17.93 0.25
CA PHE A 149 -22.83 17.47 1.44
C PHE A 149 -22.90 15.96 1.64
N GLU A 150 -24.00 15.29 1.27
CA GLU A 150 -24.07 13.82 1.28
C GLU A 150 -23.12 13.19 0.26
N GLN A 151 -22.96 13.78 -0.93
CA GLN A 151 -21.96 13.35 -1.90
C GLN A 151 -20.53 13.54 -1.37
N VAL A 152 -20.24 14.69 -0.74
CA VAL A 152 -18.96 14.93 -0.06
C VAL A 152 -18.71 13.85 1.00
N ALA A 153 -19.69 13.56 1.86
CA ALA A 153 -19.56 12.57 2.93
C ALA A 153 -19.38 11.13 2.40
N ARG A 154 -19.92 10.77 1.23
CA ARG A 154 -19.66 9.48 0.57
C ARG A 154 -18.19 9.33 0.14
N HIS A 155 -17.56 10.45 -0.23
CA HIS A 155 -16.14 10.50 -0.55
C HIS A 155 -15.27 10.57 0.70
N ASP A 156 -15.57 11.45 1.64
CA ASP A 156 -14.84 11.53 2.91
C ASP A 156 -15.80 12.00 4.02
N PRO A 157 -16.25 11.09 4.90
CA PRO A 157 -17.15 11.42 6.01
C PRO A 157 -16.56 12.45 6.98
N HIS A 158 -15.23 12.55 7.05
CA HIS A 158 -14.50 13.42 7.98
C HIS A 158 -13.94 14.66 7.28
N TYR A 159 -14.40 14.96 6.06
CA TYR A 159 -13.94 16.11 5.31
C TYR A 159 -14.39 17.42 5.96
N ARG A 160 -13.44 18.14 6.56
CA ARG A 160 -13.67 19.46 7.19
C ARG A 160 -14.86 19.41 8.18
N ASP A 161 -15.83 20.30 8.00
CA ASP A 161 -17.05 20.47 8.79
C ASP A 161 -18.30 19.92 8.07
N THR A 162 -18.12 19.06 7.06
CA THR A 162 -19.21 18.49 6.24
C THR A 162 -20.32 17.87 7.09
N SER A 163 -19.98 17.10 8.14
CA SER A 163 -20.97 16.47 9.02
C SER A 163 -21.83 17.50 9.77
N GLN A 164 -21.23 18.58 10.27
CA GLN A 164 -21.94 19.64 10.98
C GLN A 164 -22.85 20.42 10.03
N LYS A 165 -22.34 20.77 8.85
CA LYS A 165 -23.09 21.50 7.83
C LYS A 165 -24.22 20.69 7.20
N LEU A 166 -24.02 19.40 7.02
CA LEU A 166 -25.07 18.47 6.60
C LEU A 166 -26.22 18.41 7.62
N LYS A 167 -25.90 18.32 8.92
CA LYS A 167 -26.91 18.38 9.99
C LYS A 167 -27.67 19.71 9.96
N ARG A 168 -26.97 20.83 9.75
CA ARG A 168 -27.57 22.15 9.61
C ARG A 168 -28.53 22.21 8.41
N ALA A 169 -28.09 21.79 7.22
CA ALA A 169 -28.92 21.79 6.02
C ALA A 169 -30.20 20.95 6.19
N ARG A 170 -30.09 19.77 6.83
CA ARG A 170 -31.25 18.91 7.15
C ARG A 170 -32.24 19.60 8.09
N ARG A 171 -31.75 20.28 9.13
CA ARG A 171 -32.60 20.99 10.09
C ARG A 171 -33.36 22.14 9.43
N GLU A 172 -32.67 22.95 8.62
CA GLU A 172 -33.32 24.07 7.94
C GLU A 172 -34.32 23.60 6.87
N LEU A 173 -34.01 22.53 6.13
CA LEU A 173 -34.94 21.93 5.18
C LEU A 173 -36.25 21.48 5.86
N LEU A 174 -36.15 20.84 7.04
CA LEU A 174 -37.33 20.42 7.80
C LEU A 174 -38.17 21.64 8.22
N LYS A 175 -37.56 22.69 8.75
CA LYS A 175 -38.29 23.91 9.11
C LYS A 175 -39.01 24.52 7.92
N GLN A 176 -38.36 24.57 6.76
CA GLN A 176 -38.97 25.09 5.54
C GLN A 176 -40.21 24.27 5.15
N SER A 177 -40.13 22.93 5.18
CA SER A 177 -41.28 22.09 4.85
C SER A 177 -42.47 22.23 5.81
N PHE A 178 -42.24 22.66 7.06
CA PHE A 178 -43.31 22.95 8.02
C PHE A 178 -43.94 24.33 7.83
N LEU A 179 -43.23 25.28 7.21
CA LEU A 179 -43.73 26.64 6.96
C LEU A 179 -44.51 26.75 5.63
N GLU A 180 -44.35 25.76 4.75
CA GLU A 180 -45.00 25.68 3.44
C GLU A 180 -46.30 24.82 3.46
N GLN A 181 -46.69 24.30 4.64
CA GLN A 181 -47.95 23.57 4.89
C GLN A 181 -48.97 24.47 5.59
#